data_AF-X1AHC8-F1
#
_entry.id   AF-X1AHC8-F1
#
_cell.length_a   1.000
_cell.length_b   1.000
_cell.length_c   1.000
_cell.angle_alpha   90.00
_cell.angle_beta   90.00
_cell.angle_gamma   90.00
#
_symmetry.space_group_name_H-M   'P 1'
#
loop_
_entity.id
_entity.type
_entity.pdbx_description
1 polymer ?
#
loop_
_entity_poly.entity_id
_entity_poly.type
_entity_poly.pdbx_seq_one_letter_code
_entity_poly.pdbx_strand_id
1 'polypeptide(L)' 'ARRILVVEPHIDKLPLELANQTGVELTGLEEGLEKADILVLLVDHQAFKEIDWSALRGKVVLGAVGYKNIGILSNLVGEG' A
#
# COMPACT_ATOMS: atom_id res chain seq x y z
N ALA A 1 13.64 0.31 -13.40
CA ALA A 1 12.94 1.61 -13.37
C ALA A 1 12.14 1.71 -12.08
N ARG A 2 12.00 2.90 -11.48
CA ARG A 2 11.16 3.09 -10.28
C ARG A 2 9.70 3.22 -10.72
N ARG A 3 8.78 2.58 -10.00
CA ARG A 3 7.34 2.62 -10.25
C ARG A 3 6.59 2.98 -8.97
N ILE A 4 5.46 3.63 -9.12
CA ILE A 4 4.48 3.92 -8.07
C ILE A 4 3.21 3.19 -8.45
N LEU A 5 2.89 2.17 -7.65
CA LEU A 5 1.67 1.39 -7.77
C LEU A 5 0.59 2.07 -6.94
N VAL A 6 -0.43 2.62 -7.59
CA VAL A 6 -1.59 3.20 -6.93
C VAL A 6 -2.65 2.12 -6.78
N VAL A 7 -3.16 1.92 -5.57
CA VAL A 7 -4.26 1.01 -5.28
C VAL A 7 -5.41 1.84 -4.74
N GLU A 8 -6.52 1.87 -5.45
CA GLU A 8 -7.76 2.51 -4.99
C GLU A 8 -8.96 1.69 -5.47
N PRO A 9 -9.84 1.21 -4.56
CA PRO A 9 -10.88 0.23 -4.88
C PRO A 9 -12.16 0.79 -5.51
N HIS A 10 -12.29 2.11 -5.65
CA HIS A 10 -13.49 2.79 -6.13
C HIS A 10 -13.28 3.52 -7.47
N ILE A 11 -12.09 3.41 -8.08
CA ILE A 11 -11.79 3.99 -9.39
C ILE A 11 -11.25 2.94 -10.35
N ASP A 12 -11.64 3.06 -11.62
CA ASP A 12 -11.12 2.21 -12.71
C ASP A 12 -10.02 2.91 -13.53
N LYS A 13 -9.74 4.18 -13.24
CA LYS A 13 -8.72 4.98 -13.91
C LYS A 13 -8.16 6.05 -12.98
N LEU A 14 -6.88 6.37 -13.16
CA LEU A 14 -6.25 7.47 -12.45
C LEU A 14 -6.83 8.83 -12.90
N PRO A 15 -6.89 9.81 -11.99
CA PRO A 15 -6.98 11.21 -12.36
C PRO A 15 -5.84 11.60 -13.33
N LEU A 16 -6.10 12.54 -14.24
CA LEU A 16 -5.14 12.92 -15.29
C LEU A 16 -3.81 13.42 -14.71
N GLU A 17 -3.86 14.07 -13.56
CA GLU A 17 -2.72 14.62 -12.84
C GLU A 17 -1.72 13.53 -12.42
N LEU A 18 -2.21 12.30 -12.19
CA LEU A 18 -1.41 11.13 -11.87
C LEU A 18 -1.13 10.26 -13.12
N ALA A 19 -2.12 10.11 -14.01
CA ALA A 19 -1.98 9.30 -15.22
C ALA A 19 -0.87 9.80 -16.16
N ASN A 20 -0.61 11.11 -16.16
CA ASN A 20 0.44 11.72 -16.98
C ASN A 20 1.84 11.62 -16.36
N GLN A 21 1.96 11.12 -15.13
CA GLN A 21 3.25 10.98 -14.46
C GLN A 21 3.97 9.72 -14.93
N THR A 22 5.26 9.85 -15.22
CA THR A 22 6.08 8.70 -15.64
C THR A 22 6.23 7.71 -14.48
N GLY A 23 5.87 6.45 -14.73
CA GLY A 23 6.04 5.36 -13.77
C GLY A 23 4.95 5.27 -12.70
N VAL A 24 3.83 5.99 -12.85
CA VAL A 24 2.65 5.84 -11.99
C VAL A 24 1.62 4.98 -12.71
N GLU A 25 1.12 3.93 -12.05
CA GLU A 25 0.11 3.03 -12.60
C GLU A 25 -0.96 2.68 -11.56
N LEU A 26 -2.23 2.61 -11.98
CA LEU A 26 -3.30 2.04 -11.17
C LEU A 26 -3.22 0.52 -11.27
N THR A 27 -3.28 -0.14 -10.12
CA THR A 27 -3.26 -1.60 -10.02
C THR A 27 -4.25 -2.08 -8.96
N GLY A 28 -4.54 -3.38 -8.98
CA GLY A 28 -5.34 -4.03 -7.95
C GLY A 28 -4.58 -4.18 -6.63
N LEU A 29 -5.32 -4.42 -5.55
CA LEU A 29 -4.76 -4.59 -4.22
C LEU A 29 -3.75 -5.75 -4.14
N GLU A 30 -4.12 -6.94 -4.63
CA GLU A 30 -3.26 -8.13 -4.57
C GLU A 30 -1.95 -7.92 -5.32
N GLU A 31 -2.02 -7.41 -6.55
CA GLU A 31 -0.84 -7.11 -7.38
C GLU A 31 0.05 -6.05 -6.72
N GLY A 32 -0.54 -5.00 -6.14
CA GLY A 32 0.17 -3.98 -5.39
C GLY A 32 0.91 -4.56 -4.18
N LEU A 33 0.26 -5.41 -3.39
CA LEU A 33 0.87 -6.06 -2.22
C LEU A 33 2.01 -7.01 -2.62
N GLU A 34 1.84 -7.77 -3.70
CA GLU A 34 2.85 -8.69 -4.20
C GLU A 34 4.10 -7.93 -4.69
N LYS A 35 3.91 -6.97 -5.60
CA LYS A 35 4.99 -6.33 -6.36
C LYS A 35 5.69 -5.18 -5.64
N ALA A 36 5.04 -4.54 -4.67
CA ALA A 36 5.62 -3.39 -4.00
C ALA A 36 6.70 -3.79 -2.98
N ASP A 37 7.83 -3.09 -3.03
CA ASP A 37 8.88 -3.16 -2.00
C ASP A 37 8.49 -2.35 -0.75
N ILE A 38 7.78 -1.24 -0.96
CA ILE A 38 7.36 -0.29 0.07
C ILE A 38 5.86 -0.04 -0.10
N LEU A 39 5.11 -0.20 0.99
CA LEU A 39 3.67 0.04 1.07
C LEU A 39 3.41 1.33 1.83
N VAL A 40 2.60 2.22 1.26
CA VAL A 40 2.24 3.49 1.87
C VAL A 40 0.72 3.62 1.94
N LEU A 41 0.17 3.58 3.15
CA LEU A 41 -1.26 3.71 3.41
C LEU A 41 -1.61 5.18 3.68
N LEU A 42 -2.29 5.82 2.72
CA LEU A 42 -2.67 7.23 2.79
C LEU A 42 -4.13 7.46 3.20
N VAL A 43 -5.00 6.46 3.00
CA VAL A 43 -6.44 6.54 3.26
C VAL A 43 -6.92 5.25 3.92
N ASP A 44 -7.83 5.36 4.89
CA ASP A 44 -8.42 4.22 5.62
C ASP A 44 -9.67 3.68 4.90
N HIS A 45 -9.50 3.12 3.70
CA HIS A 45 -10.58 2.39 3.03
C HIS A 45 -10.90 1.09 3.77
N GLN A 46 -12.19 0.76 3.90
CA GLN A 46 -12.62 -0.49 4.55
C GLN A 46 -12.00 -1.74 3.90
N ALA A 47 -11.84 -1.74 2.58
CA ALA A 47 -11.18 -2.82 1.82
C ALA A 47 -9.76 -3.15 2.31
N PHE A 48 -9.06 -2.19 2.93
CA PHE A 48 -7.70 -2.40 3.43
C PHE A 48 -7.66 -2.93 4.87
N LYS A 49 -8.79 -2.95 5.58
CA LYS A 49 -8.89 -3.49 6.94
C LYS A 49 -8.84 -5.01 6.96
N GLU A 50 -9.17 -5.64 5.84
CA GLU A 50 -9.23 -7.10 5.66
C GLU A 50 -7.90 -7.69 5.18
N ILE A 51 -6.88 -6.86 4.93
CA ILE A 51 -5.55 -7.32 4.52
C ILE A 51 -4.93 -8.17 5.64
N ASP A 52 -4.46 -9.37 5.29
CA ASP A 52 -3.60 -10.16 6.18
C ASP A 52 -2.19 -9.55 6.22
N TRP A 53 -1.97 -8.69 7.22
CA TRP A 53 -0.69 -8.03 7.44
C TRP A 53 0.45 -9.00 7.76
N SER A 54 0.15 -10.23 8.18
CA SER A 54 1.17 -11.25 8.44
C SER A 54 1.88 -11.72 7.16
N ALA A 55 1.18 -11.64 6.02
CA ALA A 55 1.71 -11.94 4.68
C ALA A 55 2.67 -10.85 4.16
N LEU A 56 2.70 -9.69 4.81
CA LEU A 56 3.55 -8.56 4.44
C LEU A 56 4.85 -8.50 5.25
N ARG A 57 5.15 -9.56 6.02
CA ARG A 57 6.40 -9.67 6.79
C ARG A 57 7.61 -9.46 5.88
N GLY A 58 8.51 -8.57 6.30
CA GLY A 58 9.71 -8.19 5.56
C GLY A 58 9.54 -7.02 4.58
N LYS A 59 8.31 -6.54 4.34
CA LYS A 59 8.06 -5.31 3.56
C LYS A 59 8.08 -4.07 4.45
N VAL A 60 8.49 -2.94 3.88
CA VAL A 60 8.40 -1.64 4.57
C VAL A 60 6.96 -1.12 4.44
N VAL A 61 6.30 -0.86 5.57
CA VAL A 61 4.93 -0.32 5.60
C VAL A 61 4.93 1.02 6.34
N LEU A 62 4.41 2.05 5.69
CA LEU A 62 4.24 3.41 6.23
C LEU A 62 2.75 3.76 6.22
N GLY A 63 2.22 4.37 7.28
CA GLY A 63 0.80 4.72 7.35
C GLY A 63 0.56 6.12 7.90
N ALA A 64 -0.03 7.02 7.12
CA ALA A 64 -0.37 8.37 7.58
C ALA A 64 -1.74 8.46 8.29
N VAL A 65 -2.51 7.36 8.28
CA VAL A 65 -3.85 7.28 8.86
C VAL A 65 -3.79 6.73 10.29
N GLY A 66 -4.37 7.47 11.24
CA GLY A 66 -4.23 7.26 12.69
C GLY A 66 -4.70 5.92 13.27
N TYR A 67 -5.22 5.00 12.45
CA TYR A 67 -5.54 3.63 12.85
C TYR A 67 -4.28 2.76 13.02
N LYS A 68 -3.15 3.09 12.37
CA LYS A 68 -1.84 2.46 12.62
C LYS A 68 -0.76 3.53 12.70
N ASN A 69 -0.40 3.92 13.92
CA ASN A 69 0.73 4.81 14.16
C ASN A 69 1.99 4.27 13.50
N ILE A 70 2.70 5.16 12.80
CA ILE A 70 3.96 4.93 12.09
C ILE A 70 5.01 4.47 13.09
N GLY A 71 5.21 3.16 13.20
CA GLY A 71 6.52 2.61 13.41
C GLY A 71 6.95 2.06 12.06
N ILE A 72 8.19 2.35 11.63
CA ILE A 72 8.92 1.37 10.82
C ILE A 72 8.67 0.04 11.54
N LEU A 73 7.91 -0.88 10.94
CA LEU A 73 7.54 -2.17 11.54
C LEU A 73 8.85 -2.92 11.76
N SER A 74 9.51 -2.62 12.87
CA SER A 74 10.95 -2.78 12.97
C SER A 74 11.32 -4.15 13.47
N ASN A 75 10.37 -5.02 13.88
CA ASN A 75 10.52 -6.47 14.11
C ASN A 75 9.29 -7.18 14.76
N LEU A 76 8.05 -6.68 14.68
CA LEU A 76 6.92 -7.19 15.49
C LEU A 76 5.68 -7.35 14.57
N VAL A 77 5.23 -8.54 14.17
CA VAL A 77 4.71 -9.60 15.02
C VAL A 77 5.48 -10.90 14.83
N GLY A 78 6.45 -11.09 15.72
CA GLY A 78 7.00 -12.36 16.10
C GLY A 78 7.17 -12.34 17.60
N GLU A 79 6.09 -12.61 18.34
CA GLU A 79 6.11 -13.33 19.60
C GLU A 79 4.82 -14.14 19.69
N GLY A 80 4.95 -15.47 19.76
CA GLY A 80 3.87 -16.42 20.10
C GLY A 80 2.91 -16.75 18.98
#